data_AF-A0A3D5L3Q5-F1
#
_entry.id   AF-A0A3D5L3Q5-F1
#
_cell.length_a   1.000
_cell.length_b   1.000
_cell.length_c   1.000
_cell.angle_alpha   90.00
_cell.angle_beta   90.00
_cell.angle_gamma   90.00
#
_symmetry.space_group_name_H-M   'P 1'
#
loop_
_entity.id
_entity.type
_entity.pdbx_description
1 polymer ?
#
loop_
_entity_poly.entity_id
_entity_poly.type
_entity_poly.pdbx_seq_one_letter_code
_entity_poly.pdbx_strand_id
1 'polypeptide(L)'
;MKRRAVSILKKAALALVCASAIVVSGIPRTMQGSVTGTGVLAKAASISAAGTAALVRELSYDITGNRVSPSSVSGTIETDAATTADVAAGTFQTGAVCDQYMSDTNYQVLINVIGAIETGGQIYGQRDYSMYVGPFQNSSNEYTITLGWCSFYGDNAQKLVRDIILSDPAGYVALDPNCLILQALTQNWVNTQYSPSDTEKQILISLITSDVGKRIQDLDFLELAKSYMNDCISRYAITDPEALMMYTEISLLGGLGASHRVFDRVAATGASDVMTILNCLFQDNPAGTQVGSSMYYRRHLVAACYIMAYTAY
;
A
#
# COMPACT_ATOMS: atom_id res chain seq x y z
N MET A 1 -27.27 10.52 -27.17
CA MET A 1 -26.05 10.72 -28.01
C MET A 1 -24.84 11.27 -27.23
N LYS A 2 -24.96 12.30 -26.37
CA LYS A 2 -23.83 12.88 -25.60
C LYS A 2 -23.06 11.89 -24.68
N ARG A 3 -23.73 10.95 -23.99
CA ARG A 3 -23.05 9.95 -23.13
C ARG A 3 -22.18 8.94 -23.89
N ARG A 4 -22.56 8.62 -25.13
CA ARG A 4 -21.80 7.69 -26.00
C ARG A 4 -20.52 8.35 -26.53
N ALA A 5 -20.57 9.64 -26.85
CA ALA A 5 -19.41 10.41 -27.29
C ALA A 5 -18.35 10.56 -26.19
N VAL A 6 -18.76 10.80 -24.93
CA VAL A 6 -17.83 10.88 -23.79
C VAL A 6 -17.15 9.54 -23.49
N SER A 7 -17.89 8.43 -23.61
CA SER A 7 -17.32 7.08 -23.47
C SER A 7 -16.29 6.74 -24.55
N ILE A 8 -16.56 7.15 -25.81
CA ILE A 8 -15.65 6.94 -26.94
C ILE A 8 -14.39 7.80 -26.79
N LEU A 9 -14.53 9.06 -26.35
CA LEU A 9 -13.40 9.97 -26.11
C LEU A 9 -12.49 9.48 -24.97
N LYS A 10 -13.05 8.95 -23.87
CA LYS A 10 -12.27 8.34 -22.78
C LYS A 10 -11.47 7.12 -23.25
N LYS A 11 -12.10 6.24 -24.04
CA LYS A 11 -11.41 5.07 -24.63
C LYS A 11 -10.31 5.47 -25.61
N ALA A 12 -10.54 6.52 -26.41
CA ALA A 12 -9.55 7.04 -27.35
C ALA A 12 -8.35 7.71 -26.65
N ALA A 13 -8.59 8.47 -25.57
CA ALA A 13 -7.52 9.07 -24.77
C ALA A 13 -6.66 8.00 -24.07
N LEU A 14 -7.29 6.96 -23.53
CA LEU A 14 -6.60 5.84 -22.91
C LEU A 14 -5.77 5.03 -23.91
N ALA A 15 -6.33 4.74 -25.08
CA ALA A 15 -5.61 4.10 -26.18
C ALA A 15 -4.43 4.94 -26.69
N LEU A 16 -4.54 6.28 -26.66
CA LEU A 16 -3.45 7.19 -27.03
C LEU A 16 -2.33 7.19 -25.98
N VAL A 17 -2.66 7.11 -24.69
CA VAL A 17 -1.68 6.99 -23.59
C VAL A 17 -0.91 5.66 -23.69
N CYS A 18 -1.61 4.55 -23.93
CA CYS A 18 -0.97 3.23 -24.08
C CYS A 18 -0.16 3.14 -25.39
N ALA A 19 -0.63 3.73 -26.50
CA ALA A 19 0.10 3.77 -27.77
C ALA A 19 1.36 4.65 -27.72
N SER A 20 1.35 5.74 -26.96
CA SER A 20 2.52 6.64 -26.84
C SER A 20 3.72 5.99 -26.16
N ALA A 21 3.50 4.99 -25.30
CA ALA A 21 4.54 4.19 -24.67
C ALA A 21 5.12 3.09 -25.59
N ILE A 22 4.36 2.63 -26.59
CA ILE A 22 4.71 1.51 -27.47
C ILE A 22 5.67 1.93 -28.62
N VAL A 23 5.73 3.21 -28.99
CA VAL A 23 6.40 3.70 -30.22
C VAL A 23 7.95 3.74 -30.17
N VAL A 24 8.62 3.26 -29.12
CA VAL A 24 10.11 3.31 -29.02
C VAL A 24 10.82 2.09 -29.65
N SER A 25 10.14 1.22 -30.39
CA SER A 25 10.77 0.06 -31.04
C SER A 25 10.79 0.16 -32.58
N GLY A 26 11.85 0.73 -33.16
CA GLY A 26 12.03 0.68 -34.62
C GLY A 26 13.33 1.25 -35.23
N ILE A 27 14.22 0.32 -35.67
CA ILE A 27 15.07 0.35 -36.91
C ILE A 27 16.48 1.04 -36.81
N PRO A 28 17.58 0.61 -37.52
CA PRO A 28 18.31 -0.68 -37.61
C PRO A 28 19.86 -0.58 -37.38
N ARG A 29 20.57 -1.73 -37.40
CA ARG A 29 22.04 -1.91 -37.26
C ARG A 29 22.87 -1.42 -38.48
N THR A 30 24.06 -0.84 -38.28
CA THR A 30 25.36 -1.22 -38.93
C THR A 30 26.57 -0.32 -38.52
N MET A 31 27.68 -0.98 -38.14
CA MET A 31 29.13 -0.62 -38.28
C MET A 31 29.66 0.67 -37.57
N GLN A 32 30.82 0.78 -36.90
CA GLN A 32 31.95 -0.07 -36.52
C GLN A 32 32.86 0.81 -35.63
N GLY A 33 33.43 0.32 -34.52
CA GLY A 33 34.36 1.11 -33.69
C GLY A 33 34.79 0.44 -32.38
N SER A 34 35.92 -0.28 -32.46
CA SER A 34 36.82 -0.81 -31.42
C SER A 34 36.57 -0.45 -29.93
N VAL A 35 36.54 -1.51 -29.11
CA VAL A 35 36.42 -1.56 -27.65
C VAL A 35 37.73 -1.24 -26.96
N THR A 36 37.69 -0.39 -25.92
CA THR A 36 38.52 -0.53 -24.69
C THR A 36 37.82 0.13 -23.50
N GLY A 37 37.51 -0.65 -22.45
CA GLY A 37 37.26 -0.14 -21.09
C GLY A 37 35.85 -0.37 -20.52
N THR A 38 35.71 -1.42 -19.69
CA THR A 38 34.70 -1.64 -18.62
C THR A 38 33.33 -0.98 -18.80
N GLY A 39 32.43 -1.70 -19.46
CA GLY A 39 31.04 -1.29 -19.70
C GLY A 39 30.09 -1.63 -18.55
N VAL A 40 29.32 -0.63 -18.14
CA VAL A 40 27.89 -0.79 -17.87
C VAL A 40 27.19 0.22 -18.78
N LEU A 41 26.59 -0.29 -19.86
CA LEU A 41 25.75 0.49 -20.77
C LEU A 41 24.51 0.96 -20.00
N ALA A 42 24.56 2.17 -19.44
CA ALA A 42 23.37 2.89 -19.01
C ALA A 42 22.55 3.27 -20.25
N LYS A 43 21.69 2.36 -20.70
CA LYS A 43 20.68 2.66 -21.73
C LYS A 43 19.37 3.00 -21.04
N ALA A 44 19.32 4.20 -20.46
CA ALA A 44 18.07 4.80 -20.02
C ALA A 44 17.20 5.07 -21.25
N ALA A 45 16.11 4.33 -21.40
CA ALA A 45 15.05 4.69 -22.34
C ALA A 45 14.39 5.96 -21.82
N SER A 46 14.71 7.10 -22.42
CA SER A 46 14.07 8.38 -22.14
C SER A 46 12.62 8.32 -22.65
N ILE A 47 11.69 7.96 -21.76
CA ILE A 47 10.26 8.26 -21.92
C ILE A 47 10.15 9.78 -21.80
N SER A 48 9.58 10.45 -22.82
CA SER A 48 9.47 11.91 -22.79
C SER A 48 8.56 12.33 -21.63
N ALA A 49 8.97 13.37 -20.88
CA ALA A 49 8.26 13.92 -19.73
C ALA A 49 6.77 14.27 -19.99
N ALA A 50 6.39 14.39 -21.27
CA ALA A 50 5.01 14.62 -21.69
C ALA A 50 4.07 13.42 -21.47
N GLY A 51 4.56 12.18 -21.57
CA GLY A 51 3.75 10.96 -21.36
C GLY A 51 3.36 10.76 -19.89
N THR A 52 4.31 10.96 -18.98
CA THR A 52 4.12 10.88 -17.53
C THR A 52 3.18 11.98 -17.02
N ALA A 53 3.31 13.21 -17.55
CA ALA A 53 2.46 14.33 -17.19
C ALA A 53 0.98 14.11 -17.60
N ALA A 54 0.70 13.37 -18.67
CA ALA A 54 -0.66 13.04 -19.08
C ALA A 54 -1.30 11.97 -18.17
N LEU A 55 -0.53 10.96 -17.75
CA LEU A 55 -0.95 9.88 -16.84
C LEU A 55 -1.26 10.40 -15.43
N VAL A 56 -0.38 11.25 -14.89
CA VAL A 56 -0.59 11.94 -13.59
C VAL A 56 -1.81 12.87 -13.64
N ARG A 57 -2.06 13.54 -14.77
CA ARG A 57 -3.18 14.48 -14.93
C ARG A 57 -4.55 13.80 -15.09
N GLU A 58 -4.61 12.57 -15.58
CA GLU A 58 -5.85 11.77 -15.65
C GLU A 58 -6.22 11.13 -14.31
N LEU A 59 -5.22 10.83 -13.46
CA LEU A 59 -5.39 10.09 -12.20
C LEU A 59 -5.29 10.95 -10.93
N SER A 60 -5.26 12.27 -11.04
CA SER A 60 -5.22 13.17 -9.87
C SER A 60 -6.59 13.24 -9.18
N TYR A 61 -6.68 12.64 -7.98
CA TYR A 61 -7.85 12.68 -7.09
C TYR A 61 -7.41 13.24 -5.73
N ASP A 62 -8.32 13.94 -5.03
CA ASP A 62 -8.07 14.39 -3.67
C ASP A 62 -8.22 13.24 -2.66
N ILE A 63 -7.89 13.55 -1.40
CA ILE A 63 -7.91 12.64 -0.24
C ILE A 63 -9.33 12.09 0.05
N THR A 64 -10.37 12.65 -0.59
CA THR A 64 -11.77 12.20 -0.50
C THR A 64 -12.24 11.42 -1.74
N GLY A 65 -11.33 11.16 -2.69
CA GLY A 65 -11.63 10.42 -3.92
C GLY A 65 -12.31 11.25 -5.01
N ASN A 66 -12.28 12.58 -4.92
CA ASN A 66 -12.84 13.47 -5.95
C ASN A 66 -11.77 13.94 -6.95
N ARG A 67 -12.16 14.07 -8.23
CA ARG A 67 -11.25 14.48 -9.31
C ARG A 67 -10.83 15.94 -9.13
N VAL A 68 -9.53 16.20 -9.05
CA VAL A 68 -9.01 17.57 -8.90
C VAL A 68 -8.97 18.26 -10.27
N SER A 69 -9.51 19.48 -10.37
CA SER A 69 -9.48 20.25 -11.61
C SER A 69 -8.12 20.92 -11.81
N PRO A 70 -7.57 21.02 -13.04
CA PRO A 70 -6.21 21.49 -13.30
C PRO A 70 -5.89 22.93 -12.82
N SER A 71 -6.90 23.72 -12.45
CA SER A 71 -6.77 25.14 -12.11
C SER A 71 -6.51 25.42 -10.63
N SER A 72 -6.48 24.42 -9.74
CA SER A 72 -6.23 24.61 -8.31
C SER A 72 -4.79 24.31 -7.87
N VAL A 73 -3.92 23.81 -8.76
CA VAL A 73 -2.49 23.65 -8.49
C VAL A 73 -1.75 24.86 -9.05
N SER A 74 -1.87 26.00 -8.37
CA SER A 74 -1.00 27.16 -8.56
C SER A 74 -0.13 27.31 -7.32
N GLY A 75 0.83 26.40 -7.19
CA GLY A 75 1.96 26.53 -6.28
C GLY A 75 3.17 26.04 -7.04
N THR A 76 4.14 26.91 -7.26
CA THR A 76 5.49 26.53 -7.70
C THR A 76 6.05 25.55 -6.68
N ILE A 77 6.04 24.25 -7.02
CA ILE A 77 6.90 23.28 -6.35
C ILE A 77 8.30 23.58 -6.86
N GLU A 78 9.11 24.20 -5.99
CA GLU A 78 10.55 24.22 -6.19
C GLU A 78 11.00 22.76 -6.28
N THR A 79 11.42 22.36 -7.47
CA THR A 79 11.92 21.02 -7.74
C THR A 79 13.40 21.05 -7.43
N ASP A 80 13.74 20.87 -6.16
CA ASP A 80 15.07 20.38 -5.84
C ASP A 80 15.20 19.01 -6.48
N ALA A 81 16.24 18.86 -7.30
CA ALA A 81 16.52 17.68 -8.08
C ALA A 81 16.83 16.50 -7.15
N ALA A 82 15.79 15.84 -6.65
CA ALA A 82 15.88 14.59 -5.94
C ALA A 82 16.48 13.56 -6.91
N THR A 83 17.74 13.25 -6.70
CA THR A 83 18.48 12.24 -7.44
C THR A 83 17.73 10.92 -7.38
N THR A 84 17.71 10.20 -8.48
CA THR A 84 17.15 8.85 -8.70
C THR A 84 17.62 7.77 -7.70
N ALA A 85 18.46 8.12 -6.73
CA ALA A 85 18.86 7.29 -5.59
C ALA A 85 17.83 7.28 -4.44
N ASP A 86 17.08 8.35 -4.21
CA ASP A 86 16.17 8.44 -3.04
C ASP A 86 14.92 7.56 -3.22
N VAL A 87 14.49 7.35 -4.47
CA VAL A 87 13.41 6.40 -4.81
C VAL A 87 13.87 4.94 -4.64
N ALA A 88 15.18 4.68 -4.64
CA ALA A 88 15.75 3.35 -4.41
C ALA A 88 16.03 3.08 -2.92
N ALA A 89 16.08 4.12 -2.08
CA ALA A 89 16.48 4.03 -0.67
C ALA A 89 15.32 4.09 0.35
N GLY A 90 14.06 4.09 -0.09
CA GLY A 90 12.91 3.98 0.83
C GLY A 90 12.83 5.10 1.88
N THR A 91 13.30 6.31 1.56
CA THR A 91 13.20 7.45 2.48
C THR A 91 11.73 7.87 2.64
N PHE A 92 11.19 7.59 3.82
CA PHE A 92 9.85 8.01 4.26
C PHE A 92 9.80 9.53 4.36
N GLN A 93 8.91 10.17 3.59
CA GLN A 93 8.69 11.62 3.74
C GLN A 93 8.04 11.90 5.11
N THR A 94 8.71 12.78 5.83
CA THR A 94 8.54 13.19 7.24
C THR A 94 7.30 14.05 7.44
N GLY A 95 6.40 13.63 8.34
CA GLY A 95 5.25 14.44 8.74
C GLY A 95 4.34 13.84 9.83
N ALA A 96 4.52 12.57 10.19
CA ALA A 96 3.73 11.95 11.27
C ALA A 96 4.43 12.13 12.62
N VAL A 97 3.66 12.41 13.68
CA VAL A 97 4.20 12.57 15.04
C VAL A 97 4.91 11.28 15.50
N CYS A 98 4.39 10.12 15.11
CA CYS A 98 5.03 8.83 15.38
C CYS A 98 6.43 8.66 14.77
N ASP A 99 6.80 9.39 13.71
CA ASP A 99 8.16 9.33 13.13
C ASP A 99 9.24 9.82 14.10
N GLN A 100 8.87 10.57 15.15
CA GLN A 100 9.79 10.97 16.22
C GLN A 100 10.14 9.82 17.17
N TYR A 101 9.32 8.78 17.20
CA TYR A 101 9.40 7.67 18.16
C TYR A 101 9.67 6.33 17.48
N MET A 102 9.34 6.21 16.18
CA MET A 102 9.54 5.02 15.38
C MET A 102 10.70 5.20 14.40
N SER A 103 11.77 4.42 14.58
CA SER A 103 12.87 4.34 13.62
C SER A 103 12.47 3.52 12.38
N ASP A 104 13.20 3.69 11.27
CA ASP A 104 13.02 2.86 10.08
C ASP A 104 13.15 1.36 10.39
N THR A 105 14.08 0.99 11.28
CA THR A 105 14.23 -0.39 11.77
C THR A 105 12.96 -0.85 12.48
N ASN A 106 12.38 -0.03 13.36
CA ASN A 106 11.15 -0.37 14.08
C ASN A 106 9.94 -0.46 13.14
N TYR A 107 9.87 0.37 12.09
CA TYR A 107 8.87 0.20 11.04
C TYR A 107 9.02 -1.13 10.29
N GLN A 108 10.25 -1.55 9.99
CA GLN A 108 10.50 -2.86 9.38
C GLN A 108 10.13 -4.02 10.32
N VAL A 109 10.38 -3.87 11.63
CA VAL A 109 9.92 -4.85 12.64
C VAL A 109 8.40 -4.94 12.62
N LEU A 110 7.69 -3.82 12.66
CA LEU A 110 6.23 -3.78 12.61
C LEU A 110 5.70 -4.45 11.34
N ILE A 111 6.23 -4.08 10.16
CA ILE A 111 5.93 -4.74 8.90
C ILE A 111 6.11 -6.25 9.06
N ASN A 112 7.27 -6.74 9.51
CA ASN A 112 7.56 -8.16 9.69
C ASN A 112 6.61 -8.88 10.65
N VAL A 113 6.21 -8.23 11.74
CA VAL A 113 5.26 -8.77 12.70
C VAL A 113 3.87 -8.90 12.10
N ILE A 114 3.33 -7.82 11.53
CA ILE A 114 1.98 -7.83 10.96
C ILE A 114 1.91 -8.80 9.77
N GLY A 115 2.91 -8.78 8.89
CA GLY A 115 3.01 -9.72 7.78
C GLY A 115 2.93 -11.17 8.24
N ALA A 116 3.67 -11.52 9.30
CA ALA A 116 3.67 -12.86 9.87
C ALA A 116 2.27 -13.28 10.35
N ILE A 117 1.57 -12.41 11.07
CA ILE A 117 0.29 -12.76 11.71
C ILE A 117 -0.92 -12.64 10.78
N GLU A 118 -0.85 -11.85 9.70
CA GLU A 118 -1.93 -11.72 8.71
C GLU A 118 -1.90 -12.82 7.66
N THR A 119 -0.74 -13.04 7.04
CA THR A 119 -0.63 -13.94 5.88
C THR A 119 0.61 -14.83 5.88
N GLY A 120 1.60 -14.56 6.74
CA GLY A 120 2.87 -15.28 6.82
C GLY A 120 2.86 -16.53 7.69
N GLY A 121 1.68 -17.07 8.05
CA GLY A 121 1.58 -18.31 8.83
C GLY A 121 2.18 -18.23 10.24
N GLN A 122 2.29 -17.02 10.80
CA GLN A 122 2.93 -16.69 12.08
C GLN A 122 4.46 -16.91 12.09
N ILE A 123 5.12 -16.78 10.93
CA ILE A 123 6.58 -16.82 10.81
C ILE A 123 7.11 -15.41 10.56
N TYR A 124 7.98 -14.91 11.46
CA TYR A 124 8.55 -13.55 11.38
C TYR A 124 9.10 -13.22 9.98
N GLY A 125 8.70 -12.07 9.45
CA GLY A 125 9.17 -11.54 8.16
C GLY A 125 8.51 -12.17 6.93
N GLN A 126 7.79 -13.30 7.08
CA GLN A 126 7.00 -13.86 5.99
C GLN A 126 5.68 -13.11 5.84
N ARG A 127 5.25 -12.93 4.59
CA ARG A 127 3.93 -12.41 4.22
C ARG A 127 3.59 -12.81 2.79
N ASP A 128 2.31 -12.96 2.49
CA ASP A 128 1.87 -13.33 1.15
C ASP A 128 1.51 -12.09 0.32
N TYR A 129 2.49 -11.55 -0.39
CA TYR A 129 2.29 -10.43 -1.31
C TYR A 129 1.37 -10.75 -2.51
N SER A 130 1.11 -12.05 -2.77
CA SER A 130 0.28 -12.51 -3.90
C SER A 130 -1.20 -12.69 -3.52
N MET A 131 -1.54 -12.43 -2.25
CA MET A 131 -2.87 -12.67 -1.71
C MET A 131 -3.94 -11.99 -2.56
N TYR A 132 -4.92 -12.80 -2.96
CA TYR A 132 -6.09 -12.39 -3.71
C TYR A 132 -7.30 -13.10 -3.11
N VAL A 133 -8.35 -12.35 -2.81
CA VAL A 133 -9.63 -12.90 -2.40
C VAL A 133 -10.70 -12.35 -3.33
N GLY A 134 -11.51 -13.25 -3.88
CA GLY A 134 -12.61 -12.88 -4.77
C GLY A 134 -13.80 -12.29 -4.01
N PRO A 135 -14.75 -11.65 -4.71
CA PRO A 135 -15.96 -11.12 -4.10
C PRO A 135 -16.69 -12.19 -3.28
N PHE A 136 -17.21 -11.79 -2.13
CA PHE A 136 -17.99 -12.60 -1.19
C PHE A 136 -17.26 -13.79 -0.54
N GLN A 137 -15.94 -13.94 -0.75
CA GLN A 137 -15.20 -15.09 -0.20
C GLN A 137 -14.74 -14.86 1.23
N ASN A 138 -14.36 -13.63 1.61
CA ASN A 138 -13.99 -13.31 2.99
C ASN A 138 -15.24 -13.09 3.87
N SER A 139 -16.24 -12.38 3.31
CA SER A 139 -17.51 -12.07 3.98
C SER A 139 -18.60 -11.80 2.95
N SER A 140 -19.86 -12.08 3.30
CA SER A 140 -21.02 -11.76 2.46
C SER A 140 -21.21 -10.26 2.20
N ASN A 141 -20.51 -9.41 2.95
CA ASN A 141 -20.54 -7.95 2.83
C ASN A 141 -19.36 -7.38 2.04
N GLU A 142 -18.45 -8.24 1.57
CA GLU A 142 -17.32 -7.84 0.72
C GLU A 142 -17.67 -8.07 -0.76
N TYR A 143 -18.22 -7.03 -1.39
CA TYR A 143 -18.82 -7.11 -2.74
C TYR A 143 -17.82 -7.07 -3.89
N THR A 144 -16.53 -6.91 -3.60
CA THR A 144 -15.44 -6.83 -4.58
C THR A 144 -14.19 -7.52 -4.04
N ILE A 145 -13.06 -7.34 -4.70
CA ILE A 145 -11.82 -8.05 -4.39
C ILE A 145 -11.06 -7.46 -3.19
N THR A 146 -10.28 -8.34 -2.57
CA THR A 146 -9.24 -7.99 -1.58
C THR A 146 -7.89 -8.43 -2.13
N LEU A 147 -6.87 -7.59 -1.99
CA LEU A 147 -5.53 -7.81 -2.53
C LEU A 147 -4.46 -7.64 -1.45
N GLY A 148 -3.33 -8.33 -1.64
CA GLY A 148 -2.08 -8.09 -0.92
C GLY A 148 -2.06 -8.58 0.53
N TRP A 149 -0.86 -8.55 1.11
CA TRP A 149 -0.58 -9.25 2.37
C TRP A 149 -1.29 -8.67 3.59
N CYS A 150 -1.71 -7.40 3.51
CA CYS A 150 -2.43 -6.68 4.56
C CYS A 150 -3.94 -6.54 4.25
N SER A 151 -4.49 -7.40 3.38
CA SER A 151 -5.93 -7.48 3.08
C SER A 151 -6.53 -6.15 2.61
N PHE A 152 -5.92 -5.51 1.61
CA PHE A 152 -6.45 -4.28 1.01
C PHE A 152 -7.77 -4.57 0.29
N TYR A 153 -8.91 -4.25 0.91
CA TYR A 153 -10.25 -4.46 0.36
C TYR A 153 -10.78 -3.24 -0.39
N GLY A 154 -11.49 -3.46 -1.50
CA GLY A 154 -12.31 -2.45 -2.16
C GLY A 154 -11.52 -1.20 -2.59
N ASP A 155 -11.88 -0.04 -2.04
CA ASP A 155 -11.23 1.24 -2.38
C ASP A 155 -9.73 1.24 -2.01
N ASN A 156 -9.32 0.50 -0.97
CA ASN A 156 -7.91 0.34 -0.62
C ASN A 156 -7.17 -0.56 -1.63
N ALA A 157 -7.82 -1.63 -2.12
CA ALA A 157 -7.28 -2.45 -3.21
C ALA A 157 -7.07 -1.60 -4.48
N GLN A 158 -8.05 -0.73 -4.74
CA GLN A 158 -8.03 0.17 -5.89
C GLN A 158 -6.93 1.23 -5.76
N LYS A 159 -6.69 1.78 -4.56
CA LYS A 159 -5.55 2.67 -4.26
C LYS A 159 -4.22 1.96 -4.49
N LEU A 160 -4.03 0.78 -3.91
CA LEU A 160 -2.81 -0.01 -4.07
C LEU A 160 -2.43 -0.18 -5.54
N VAL A 161 -3.38 -0.63 -6.37
CA VAL A 161 -3.13 -0.85 -7.80
C VAL A 161 -2.81 0.45 -8.53
N ARG A 162 -3.47 1.56 -8.18
CA ARG A 162 -3.18 2.89 -8.73
C ARG A 162 -1.75 3.32 -8.37
N ASP A 163 -1.35 3.16 -7.12
CA ASP A 163 -0.06 3.61 -6.62
C ASP A 163 1.10 2.79 -7.20
N ILE A 164 0.90 1.49 -7.45
CA ILE A 164 1.83 0.65 -8.21
C ILE A 164 2.00 1.17 -9.64
N ILE A 165 0.90 1.41 -10.36
CA ILE A 165 0.92 1.87 -11.75
C ILE A 165 1.58 3.25 -11.86
N LEU A 166 1.32 4.16 -10.91
CA LEU A 166 1.94 5.48 -10.87
C LEU A 166 3.44 5.41 -10.55
N SER A 167 3.84 4.43 -9.72
CA SER A 167 5.24 4.24 -9.33
C SER A 167 6.09 3.56 -10.42
N ASP A 168 5.48 2.70 -11.24
CA ASP A 168 6.14 2.08 -12.39
C ASP A 168 5.22 1.98 -13.63
N PRO A 169 4.98 3.10 -14.33
CA PRO A 169 4.14 3.11 -15.52
C PRO A 169 4.69 2.24 -16.66
N ALA A 170 6.02 2.13 -16.77
CA ALA A 170 6.68 1.36 -17.83
C ALA A 170 6.52 -0.14 -17.60
N GLY A 171 6.75 -0.61 -16.36
CA GLY A 171 6.49 -1.99 -15.97
C GLY A 171 5.02 -2.37 -16.12
N TYR A 172 4.09 -1.46 -15.78
CA TYR A 172 2.67 -1.67 -16.01
C TYR A 172 2.34 -1.90 -17.49
N VAL A 173 2.80 -1.02 -18.40
CA VAL A 173 2.51 -1.16 -19.85
C VAL A 173 3.08 -2.45 -20.42
N ALA A 174 4.21 -2.93 -19.91
CA ALA A 174 4.78 -4.21 -20.30
C ALA A 174 3.91 -5.41 -19.86
N LEU A 175 3.28 -5.32 -18.67
CA LEU A 175 2.40 -6.36 -18.12
C LEU A 175 0.99 -6.33 -18.71
N ASP A 176 0.43 -5.15 -18.98
CA ASP A 176 -0.94 -4.93 -19.45
C ASP A 176 -0.98 -3.98 -20.65
N PRO A 177 -0.52 -4.42 -21.84
CA PRO A 177 -0.43 -3.57 -23.02
C PRO A 177 -1.80 -3.09 -23.55
N ASN A 178 -2.88 -3.77 -23.15
CA ASN A 178 -4.26 -3.41 -23.51
C ASN A 178 -4.93 -2.50 -22.46
N CYS A 179 -4.20 -2.17 -21.39
CA CYS A 179 -4.63 -1.27 -20.34
C CYS A 179 -5.97 -1.69 -19.70
N LEU A 180 -6.17 -3.01 -19.49
CA LEU A 180 -7.37 -3.58 -18.89
C LEU A 180 -7.56 -3.08 -17.44
N ILE A 181 -6.50 -3.10 -16.65
CA ILE A 181 -6.56 -2.68 -15.24
C ILE A 181 -6.76 -1.18 -15.13
N LEU A 182 -6.11 -0.38 -15.98
CA LEU A 182 -6.34 1.06 -16.00
C LEU A 182 -7.78 1.41 -16.38
N GLN A 183 -8.43 0.63 -17.27
CA GLN A 183 -9.87 0.76 -17.54
C GLN A 183 -10.71 0.41 -16.30
N ALA A 184 -10.38 -0.69 -15.61
CA ALA A 184 -11.04 -1.08 -14.37
C ALA A 184 -10.86 -0.05 -13.25
N LEU A 185 -9.77 0.72 -13.21
CA LEU A 185 -9.58 1.80 -12.24
C LEU A 185 -10.52 3.00 -12.43
N THR A 186 -11.24 3.10 -13.54
CA THR A 186 -12.16 4.22 -13.82
C THR A 186 -13.55 4.09 -13.17
N GLN A 187 -13.85 2.92 -12.61
CA GLN A 187 -15.11 2.61 -11.92
C GLN A 187 -14.85 2.49 -10.41
N ASN A 188 -15.85 2.78 -9.57
CA ASN A 188 -15.75 2.49 -8.14
C ASN A 188 -15.96 0.97 -7.94
N TRP A 189 -14.95 0.27 -7.42
CA TRP A 189 -14.95 -1.19 -7.36
C TRP A 189 -16.02 -1.74 -6.42
N VAL A 190 -16.25 -1.09 -5.29
CA VAL A 190 -17.27 -1.52 -4.32
C VAL A 190 -18.68 -1.35 -4.90
N ASN A 191 -19.00 -0.16 -5.42
CA ASN A 191 -20.32 0.18 -5.96
C ASN A 191 -20.66 -0.62 -7.23
N THR A 192 -19.66 -0.90 -8.06
CA THR A 192 -19.85 -1.69 -9.28
C THR A 192 -19.70 -3.19 -9.05
N GLN A 193 -19.37 -3.59 -7.81
CA GLN A 193 -19.08 -4.98 -7.44
C GLN A 193 -18.05 -5.59 -8.40
N TYR A 194 -16.94 -4.86 -8.61
CA TYR A 194 -15.93 -5.24 -9.58
C TYR A 194 -15.45 -6.66 -9.29
N SER A 195 -15.57 -7.50 -10.32
CA SER A 195 -15.10 -8.87 -10.34
C SER A 195 -14.21 -9.01 -11.57
N PRO A 196 -12.89 -9.14 -11.39
CA PRO A 196 -11.97 -9.21 -12.51
C PRO A 196 -12.20 -10.51 -13.30
N SER A 197 -12.06 -10.42 -14.63
CA SER A 197 -11.85 -11.60 -15.47
C SER A 197 -10.56 -12.34 -15.08
N ASP A 198 -10.40 -13.58 -15.53
CA ASP A 198 -9.18 -14.36 -15.25
C ASP A 198 -7.91 -13.64 -15.71
N THR A 199 -7.97 -12.96 -16.87
CA THR A 199 -6.86 -12.14 -17.39
C THR A 199 -6.56 -10.95 -16.48
N GLU A 200 -7.58 -10.19 -16.09
CA GLU A 200 -7.40 -9.05 -15.16
C GLU A 200 -6.84 -9.52 -13.83
N LYS A 201 -7.34 -10.63 -13.28
CA LYS A 201 -6.82 -11.22 -12.04
C LYS A 201 -5.34 -11.57 -12.16
N GLN A 202 -4.91 -12.19 -13.25
CA GLN A 202 -3.49 -12.53 -13.46
C GLN A 202 -2.61 -11.28 -13.54
N ILE A 203 -3.09 -10.22 -14.20
CA ILE A 203 -2.38 -8.94 -14.26
C ILE A 203 -2.29 -8.31 -12.87
N LEU A 204 -3.39 -8.27 -12.11
CA LEU A 204 -3.43 -7.74 -10.74
C LEU A 204 -2.42 -8.46 -9.85
N ILE A 205 -2.41 -9.80 -9.86
CA ILE A 205 -1.45 -10.60 -9.10
C ILE A 205 -0.01 -10.29 -9.54
N SER A 206 0.24 -10.18 -10.84
CA SER A 206 1.57 -9.84 -11.36
C SER A 206 2.03 -8.44 -10.93
N LEU A 207 1.11 -7.47 -10.88
CA LEU A 207 1.40 -6.13 -10.40
C LEU A 207 1.77 -6.13 -8.93
N ILE A 208 0.93 -6.71 -8.06
CA ILE A 208 1.16 -6.69 -6.61
C ILE A 208 2.37 -7.53 -6.18
N THR A 209 2.78 -8.54 -6.98
CA THR A 209 3.95 -9.38 -6.71
C THR A 209 5.25 -8.90 -7.35
N SER A 210 5.19 -7.89 -8.21
CA SER A 210 6.39 -7.22 -8.72
C SER A 210 7.19 -6.57 -7.58
N ASP A 211 8.47 -6.28 -7.78
CA ASP A 211 9.30 -5.64 -6.74
C ASP A 211 8.73 -4.27 -6.32
N VAL A 212 8.22 -3.49 -7.28
CA VAL A 212 7.49 -2.24 -7.00
C VAL A 212 6.19 -2.54 -6.26
N GLY A 213 5.44 -3.55 -6.68
CA GLY A 213 4.21 -4.01 -6.03
C GLY A 213 4.38 -4.33 -4.55
N LYS A 214 5.40 -5.12 -4.22
CA LYS A 214 5.74 -5.48 -2.83
C LYS A 214 6.06 -4.23 -2.01
N ARG A 215 6.90 -3.34 -2.55
CA ARG A 215 7.26 -2.09 -1.88
C ARG A 215 6.05 -1.21 -1.61
N ILE A 216 5.14 -1.07 -2.57
CA ILE A 216 3.95 -0.22 -2.41
C ILE A 216 2.98 -0.83 -1.40
N GLN A 217 2.82 -2.16 -1.35
CA GLN A 217 2.04 -2.79 -0.28
C GLN A 217 2.58 -2.44 1.12
N ASP A 218 3.90 -2.47 1.30
CA ASP A 218 4.52 -2.12 2.59
C ASP A 218 4.35 -0.63 2.92
N LEU A 219 4.44 0.25 1.92
CA LEU A 219 4.25 1.70 2.09
C LEU A 219 2.79 2.05 2.44
N ASP A 220 1.82 1.48 1.73
CA ASP A 220 0.39 1.69 2.00
C ASP A 220 -0.01 1.17 3.38
N PHE A 221 0.54 0.02 3.78
CA PHE A 221 0.38 -0.47 5.14
C PHE A 221 0.94 0.52 6.17
N LEU A 222 2.15 1.03 5.95
CA LEU A 222 2.76 1.97 6.89
C LEU A 222 2.00 3.29 6.99
N GLU A 223 1.39 3.78 5.91
CA GLU A 223 0.49 4.94 5.96
C GLU A 223 -0.65 4.70 6.96
N LEU A 224 -1.30 3.53 6.88
CA LEU A 224 -2.36 3.14 7.81
C LEU A 224 -1.83 2.97 9.24
N ALA A 225 -0.70 2.29 9.42
CA ALA A 225 -0.09 2.07 10.72
C ALA A 225 0.25 3.40 11.43
N LYS A 226 0.81 4.36 10.69
CA LYS A 226 1.12 5.71 11.21
C LYS A 226 -0.14 6.43 11.69
N SER A 227 -1.28 6.24 11.03
CA SER A 227 -2.56 6.80 11.48
C SER A 227 -2.97 6.25 12.86
N TYR A 228 -2.83 4.94 13.09
CA TYR A 228 -3.13 4.31 14.37
C TYR A 228 -2.15 4.72 15.47
N MET A 229 -0.85 4.79 15.15
CA MET A 229 0.14 5.24 16.13
C MET A 229 -0.06 6.70 16.53
N ASN A 230 -0.41 7.58 15.59
CA ASN A 230 -0.74 8.97 15.90
C ASN A 230 -2.01 9.08 16.78
N ASP A 231 -3.03 8.25 16.52
CA ASP A 231 -4.22 8.17 17.38
C ASP A 231 -3.82 7.76 18.81
N CYS A 232 -2.99 6.71 18.96
CA CYS A 232 -2.47 6.28 20.25
C CYS A 232 -1.71 7.39 21.00
N ILE A 233 -0.77 8.05 20.32
CA ILE A 233 0.01 9.16 20.89
C ILE A 233 -0.93 10.29 21.33
N SER A 234 -1.88 10.68 20.48
CA SER A 234 -2.77 11.81 20.77
C SER A 234 -3.72 11.53 21.94
N ARG A 235 -4.15 10.29 22.10
CA ARG A 235 -5.19 9.90 23.06
C ARG A 235 -4.61 9.46 24.40
N TYR A 236 -3.47 8.80 24.39
CA TYR A 236 -2.87 8.17 25.58
C TYR A 236 -1.50 8.74 25.96
N ALA A 237 -0.93 9.66 25.16
CA ALA A 237 0.42 10.18 25.33
C ALA A 237 1.50 9.08 25.39
N ILE A 238 1.22 7.92 24.81
CA ILE A 238 2.15 6.79 24.71
C ILE A 238 3.05 7.00 23.52
N THR A 239 4.36 6.95 23.75
CA THR A 239 5.40 7.14 22.72
C THR A 239 6.39 5.97 22.67
N ASP A 240 6.20 4.95 23.51
CA ASP A 240 7.03 3.73 23.48
C ASP A 240 6.79 2.94 22.19
N PRO A 241 7.84 2.58 21.42
CA PRO A 241 7.69 1.90 20.14
C PRO A 241 6.94 0.57 20.22
N GLU A 242 7.19 -0.24 21.25
CA GLU A 242 6.52 -1.54 21.40
C GLU A 242 5.03 -1.35 21.66
N ALA A 243 4.67 -0.39 22.51
CA ALA A 243 3.29 -0.05 22.79
C ALA A 243 2.56 0.47 21.53
N LEU A 244 3.24 1.29 20.71
CA LEU A 244 2.71 1.77 19.42
C LEU A 244 2.49 0.62 18.42
N MET A 245 3.40 -0.36 18.36
CA MET A 245 3.24 -1.56 17.53
C MET A 245 2.09 -2.44 18.03
N MET A 246 1.96 -2.65 19.34
CA MET A 246 0.84 -3.39 19.93
C MET A 246 -0.50 -2.69 19.66
N TYR A 247 -0.55 -1.36 19.76
CA TYR A 247 -1.73 -0.58 19.42
C TYR A 247 -2.16 -0.83 17.97
N THR A 248 -1.18 -0.77 17.06
CA THR A 248 -1.38 -1.01 15.62
C THR A 248 -1.94 -2.40 15.33
N GLU A 249 -1.39 -3.46 15.95
CA GLU A 249 -1.86 -4.83 15.69
C GLU A 249 -3.30 -5.07 16.16
N ILE A 250 -3.69 -4.43 17.27
CA ILE A 250 -5.07 -4.47 17.78
C ILE A 250 -6.00 -3.66 16.88
N SER A 251 -5.55 -2.49 16.39
CA SER A 251 -6.32 -1.64 15.46
C SER A 251 -6.59 -2.34 14.14
N LEU A 252 -5.63 -3.10 13.61
CA LEU A 252 -5.82 -3.87 12.38
C LEU A 252 -6.88 -4.97 12.56
N LEU A 253 -6.86 -5.67 13.69
CA LEU A 253 -7.79 -6.78 13.94
C LEU A 253 -9.22 -6.31 14.25
N GLY A 254 -9.36 -5.27 15.10
CA GLY A 254 -10.66 -4.87 15.65
C GLY A 254 -11.06 -3.41 15.42
N GLY A 255 -10.25 -2.65 14.68
CA GLY A 255 -10.43 -1.22 14.49
C GLY A 255 -10.15 -0.39 15.74
N LEU A 256 -10.25 0.94 15.59
CA LEU A 256 -10.00 1.90 16.68
C LEU A 256 -10.90 1.65 17.90
N GLY A 257 -12.16 1.24 17.70
CA GLY A 257 -13.06 0.96 18.83
C GLY A 257 -12.57 -0.18 19.72
N ALA A 258 -11.87 -1.18 19.17
CA ALA A 258 -11.24 -2.23 19.96
C ALA A 258 -9.97 -1.73 20.66
N SER A 259 -9.11 -1.03 19.91
CA SER A 259 -7.88 -0.43 20.46
C SER A 259 -8.17 0.52 21.61
N HIS A 260 -9.19 1.37 21.48
CA HIS A 260 -9.61 2.30 22.53
C HIS A 260 -10.05 1.55 23.79
N ARG A 261 -10.92 0.52 23.66
CA ARG A 261 -11.35 -0.26 24.84
C ARG A 261 -10.19 -0.92 25.57
N VAL A 262 -9.21 -1.45 24.82
CA VAL A 262 -8.02 -2.09 25.40
C VAL A 262 -7.14 -1.04 26.06
N PHE A 263 -6.81 0.05 25.37
CA PHE A 263 -5.88 1.06 25.86
C PHE A 263 -6.47 1.97 26.92
N ASP A 264 -7.79 2.14 27.00
CA ASP A 264 -8.46 2.77 28.15
C ASP A 264 -8.21 1.95 29.43
N ARG A 265 -8.15 0.60 29.34
CA ARG A 265 -7.74 -0.25 30.47
C ARG A 265 -6.25 -0.13 30.76
N VAL A 266 -5.40 -0.11 29.73
CA VAL A 266 -3.94 0.07 29.88
C VAL A 266 -3.65 1.38 30.61
N ALA A 267 -4.27 2.48 30.20
CA ALA A 267 -4.13 3.78 30.84
C ALA A 267 -4.52 3.75 32.34
N ALA A 268 -5.55 2.97 32.71
CA ALA A 268 -5.96 2.81 34.09
C ALA A 268 -4.94 2.05 34.96
N THR A 269 -3.99 1.31 34.36
CA THR A 269 -2.92 0.62 35.09
C THR A 269 -1.72 1.52 35.42
N GLY A 270 -1.54 2.61 34.67
CA GLY A 270 -0.34 3.47 34.75
C GLY A 270 0.93 2.88 34.13
N ALA A 271 0.83 1.73 33.44
CA ALA A 271 1.93 1.10 32.71
C ALA A 271 1.50 0.76 31.27
N SER A 272 2.45 0.79 30.34
CA SER A 272 2.21 0.53 28.91
C SER A 272 3.18 -0.47 28.30
N ASP A 273 3.85 -1.29 29.12
CA ASP A 273 4.68 -2.38 28.61
C ASP A 273 3.82 -3.46 27.93
N VAL A 274 4.44 -4.24 27.04
CA VAL A 274 3.75 -5.25 26.22
C VAL A 274 2.95 -6.25 27.07
N MET A 275 3.45 -6.66 28.23
CA MET A 275 2.74 -7.63 29.08
C MET A 275 1.51 -7.02 29.74
N THR A 276 1.59 -5.77 30.17
CA THR A 276 0.43 -5.00 30.64
C THR A 276 -0.62 -4.87 29.52
N ILE A 277 -0.20 -4.54 28.30
CA ILE A 277 -1.10 -4.44 27.15
C ILE A 277 -1.79 -5.79 26.85
N LEU A 278 -1.05 -6.90 26.81
CA LEU A 278 -1.62 -8.23 26.61
C LEU A 278 -2.65 -8.61 27.69
N ASN A 279 -2.35 -8.32 28.95
CA ASN A 279 -3.27 -8.57 30.06
C ASN A 279 -4.57 -7.78 29.90
N CYS A 280 -4.49 -6.50 29.51
CA CYS A 280 -5.67 -5.68 29.22
C CYS A 280 -6.42 -6.11 27.96
N LEU A 281 -5.71 -6.61 26.95
CA LEU A 281 -6.26 -7.12 25.70
C LEU A 281 -7.08 -8.39 25.95
N PHE A 282 -6.55 -9.38 26.68
CA PHE A 282 -7.26 -10.63 26.95
C PHE A 282 -8.48 -10.47 27.86
N GLN A 283 -8.61 -9.32 28.53
CA GLN A 283 -9.83 -8.92 29.23
C GLN A 283 -10.90 -8.35 28.29
N ASP A 284 -10.58 -7.95 27.05
CA ASP A 284 -11.55 -7.54 26.02
C ASP A 284 -12.29 -8.75 25.44
N ASN A 285 -12.93 -9.56 26.29
CA ASN A 285 -13.66 -10.74 25.87
C ASN A 285 -15.00 -10.97 26.62
N PRO A 286 -15.83 -9.94 26.86
CA PRO A 286 -17.06 -10.12 27.63
C PRO A 286 -18.10 -11.04 26.96
N ALA A 287 -17.97 -11.32 25.65
CA ALA A 287 -18.94 -12.09 24.87
C ALA A 287 -18.34 -13.13 23.90
N GLY A 288 -17.03 -13.42 23.97
CA GLY A 288 -16.41 -14.44 23.12
C GLY A 288 -16.04 -14.02 21.69
N THR A 289 -16.43 -12.81 21.25
CA THR A 289 -16.32 -12.37 19.85
C THR A 289 -15.38 -11.18 19.63
N GLN A 290 -14.86 -10.61 20.71
CA GLN A 290 -14.02 -9.42 20.65
C GLN A 290 -12.54 -9.77 20.42
N VAL A 291 -11.68 -8.77 20.22
CA VAL A 291 -10.24 -8.97 19.93
C VAL A 291 -9.52 -9.71 21.05
N GLY A 292 -9.99 -9.60 22.30
CA GLY A 292 -9.47 -10.38 23.43
C GLY A 292 -9.96 -11.82 23.49
N SER A 293 -10.68 -12.34 22.50
CA SER A 293 -11.18 -13.71 22.50
C SER A 293 -10.06 -14.73 22.36
N SER A 294 -10.25 -15.92 22.96
CA SER A 294 -9.26 -17.00 22.97
C SER A 294 -8.86 -17.48 21.59
N MET A 295 -9.73 -17.31 20.58
CA MET A 295 -9.42 -17.60 19.18
C MET A 295 -8.27 -16.73 18.63
N TYR A 296 -8.00 -15.56 19.22
CA TYR A 296 -6.94 -14.64 18.81
C TYR A 296 -5.70 -14.69 19.73
N TYR A 297 -5.73 -15.45 20.84
CA TYR A 297 -4.61 -15.48 21.80
C TYR A 297 -3.28 -15.82 21.16
N ARG A 298 -3.25 -16.87 20.33
CA ARG A 298 -2.01 -17.30 19.67
C ARG A 298 -1.43 -16.19 18.80
N ARG A 299 -2.28 -15.49 18.06
CA ARG A 299 -1.89 -14.37 17.20
C ARG A 299 -1.24 -13.24 18.01
N HIS A 300 -1.91 -12.78 19.05
CA HIS A 300 -1.43 -11.69 19.90
C HIS A 300 -0.14 -12.05 20.63
N LEU A 301 -0.02 -13.29 21.13
CA LEU A 301 1.21 -13.77 21.75
C LEU A 301 2.37 -13.82 20.75
N VAL A 302 2.13 -14.26 19.51
CA VAL A 302 3.17 -14.26 18.46
C VAL A 302 3.60 -12.82 18.16
N ALA A 303 2.65 -11.90 18.00
CA ALA A 303 2.94 -10.50 17.73
C ALA A 303 3.80 -9.88 18.84
N ALA A 304 3.36 -10.01 20.10
CA ALA A 304 4.08 -9.54 21.27
C ALA A 304 5.49 -10.13 21.37
N CYS A 305 5.65 -11.45 21.18
CA CYS A 305 6.96 -12.10 21.19
C CYS A 305 7.92 -11.50 20.17
N TYR A 306 7.46 -11.21 18.95
CA TYR A 306 8.31 -10.62 17.92
C TYR A 306 8.59 -9.14 18.16
N ILE A 307 7.61 -8.37 18.65
CA ILE A 307 7.80 -6.97 19.03
C ILE A 307 8.88 -6.86 20.11
N MET A 308 8.76 -7.63 21.20
CA MET A 308 9.73 -7.63 22.30
C MET A 308 11.12 -8.15 21.90
N ALA A 309 11.20 -9.03 20.91
CA ALA A 309 12.47 -9.62 20.49
C ALA A 309 13.26 -8.75 19.51
N TYR A 310 12.59 -7.92 18.71
CA TYR A 310 13.21 -7.25 17.56
C TYR A 310 13.14 -5.73 17.58
N THR A 311 12.33 -5.11 18.46
CA THR A 311 12.31 -3.65 18.61
C THR A 311 13.69 -3.14 19.03
N ALA A 312 14.16 -2.10 18.33
CA ALA A 312 15.43 -1.44 18.61
C ALA A 312 15.20 -0.14 19.40
N TYR A 313 16.11 0.15 20.34
CA TYR A 313 16.14 1.33 21.20
C TYR A 313 17.43 2.13 21.01
#